data_AF-A0A975HGT9-F1
#
_entry.id   AF-A0A975HGT9-F1
#
_cell.length_a   1.000
_cell.length_b   1.000
_cell.length_c   1.000
_cell.angle_alpha   90.00
_cell.angle_beta   90.00
_cell.angle_gamma   90.00
#
_symmetry.space_group_name_H-M   'P 1'
#
loop_
_entity.id
_entity.type
_entity.pdbx_description
1 polymer ?
#
loop_
_entity_poly.entity_id
_entity_poly.type
_entity_poly.pdbx_seq_one_letter_code
_entity_poly.pdbx_strand_id
1 'polypeptide(L)'
;MVDLRTVVLHGHDHGPPAIAIICDSLGQLDLGWIETGDAPIRWRAAIYKALGETLRRALPIFGYDDLFEDVSMYYWEGETDDESARQSMIDMYGPDEIENSEMTLPSTMNARRPEWMISANAARPSRLPARLRQLLSELHDAHDALAQSPRELNAWDYDIEMVFEYVPGIEECATLPPLTLVPFDQFARELDDVGRHGMEMGFMDFCGLCPLPDADRIDDWFATLRAGARFLASAQALLQFDPARK
;
A
#
# COMPACT_ATOMS: atom_id res chain seq x y z
N MET A 1 13.28 -4.25 2.88
CA MET A 1 11.96 -3.62 3.01
C MET A 1 10.93 -4.52 2.35
N VAL A 2 11.13 -4.88 1.08
CA VAL A 2 10.35 -5.89 0.37
C VAL A 2 11.29 -6.73 -0.50
N ASP A 3 10.84 -7.90 -0.92
CA ASP A 3 11.48 -8.78 -1.89
C ASP A 3 10.83 -8.56 -3.25
N LEU A 4 11.65 -8.22 -4.25
CA LEU A 4 11.20 -7.93 -5.61
C LEU A 4 11.87 -8.87 -6.59
N ARG A 5 11.10 -9.34 -7.57
CA ARG A 5 11.61 -10.08 -8.74
C ARG A 5 11.26 -9.37 -10.03
N THR A 6 12.05 -9.63 -11.06
CA THR A 6 11.78 -9.16 -12.41
C THR A 6 11.58 -10.35 -13.33
N VAL A 7 10.53 -10.32 -14.15
CA VAL A 7 10.22 -11.38 -15.11
C VAL A 7 10.04 -10.80 -16.50
N VAL A 8 10.48 -11.53 -17.51
CA VAL A 8 10.19 -11.22 -18.91
C VAL A 8 8.96 -12.02 -19.33
N LEU A 9 7.93 -11.32 -19.76
CA LEU A 9 6.66 -11.90 -20.22
C LEU A 9 6.68 -11.94 -21.75
N HIS A 10 6.23 -13.06 -22.30
CA HIS A 10 5.94 -13.14 -23.73
C HIS A 10 4.66 -12.34 -24.00
N GLY A 11 4.67 -11.47 -25.02
CA GLY A 11 3.43 -10.85 -25.48
C GLY A 11 2.51 -11.94 -26.03
N HIS A 12 1.29 -12.04 -25.49
CA HIS A 12 0.31 -13.00 -25.99
C HIS A 12 -0.31 -12.49 -27.30
N ASP A 13 -0.66 -13.43 -28.18
CA ASP A 13 -1.28 -13.30 -29.50
C ASP A 13 -0.67 -12.29 -30.49
N HIS A 14 -0.43 -11.02 -30.15
CA HIS A 14 0.21 -10.01 -31.01
C HIS A 14 0.98 -8.89 -30.28
N GLY A 15 1.13 -8.94 -28.95
CA GLY A 15 1.85 -7.92 -28.16
C GLY A 15 3.38 -8.06 -28.22
N PRO A 16 4.16 -6.97 -28.01
CA PRO A 16 5.60 -7.08 -27.79
C PRO A 16 5.90 -7.83 -26.47
N PRO A 17 7.12 -8.35 -26.27
CA PRO A 17 7.51 -8.84 -24.95
C PRO A 17 7.43 -7.70 -23.92
N ALA A 18 7.20 -8.03 -22.65
CA ALA A 18 7.18 -7.05 -21.57
C ALA A 18 8.14 -7.46 -20.44
N ILE A 19 8.55 -6.48 -19.64
CA ILE A 19 9.25 -6.73 -18.37
C ILE A 19 8.33 -6.30 -17.24
N ALA A 20 8.06 -7.20 -16.31
CA ALA A 20 7.28 -6.92 -15.10
C ALA A 20 8.16 -6.93 -13.85
N ILE A 21 7.83 -6.06 -12.90
CA ILE A 21 8.35 -6.09 -11.52
C ILE A 21 7.23 -6.65 -10.64
N ILE A 22 7.56 -7.69 -9.88
CA ILE A 22 6.63 -8.38 -8.97
C ILE A 22 7.15 -8.28 -7.54
N CYS A 23 6.24 -8.04 -6.59
CA CYS A 23 6.50 -8.04 -5.17
C CYS A 23 6.21 -9.42 -4.56
N ASP A 24 7.26 -10.15 -4.17
CA ASP A 24 7.11 -11.46 -3.53
C ASP A 24 6.81 -11.34 -2.02
N SER A 25 6.84 -10.12 -1.46
CA SER A 25 6.46 -9.87 -0.06
C SER A 25 4.95 -9.75 0.14
N LEU A 26 4.47 -10.25 1.28
CA LEU A 26 3.07 -10.26 1.70
C LEU A 26 2.95 -9.77 3.15
N GLY A 27 1.88 -9.02 3.44
CA GLY A 27 1.50 -8.59 4.78
C GLY A 27 1.97 -7.18 5.16
N GLN A 28 2.01 -6.94 6.46
CA GLN A 28 2.39 -5.65 7.04
C GLN A 28 3.88 -5.36 6.77
N LEU A 29 4.15 -4.17 6.24
CA LEU A 29 5.49 -3.64 6.13
C LEU A 29 6.02 -3.27 7.52
N ASP A 30 7.23 -3.71 7.86
CA ASP A 30 7.86 -3.40 9.16
C ASP A 30 8.09 -1.87 9.30
N LEU A 31 7.26 -1.22 10.13
CA LEU A 31 7.36 0.22 10.40
C LEU A 31 8.34 0.55 11.54
N GLY A 32 8.94 -0.46 12.18
CA GLY A 32 9.97 -0.33 13.20
C GLY A 32 9.63 0.65 14.31
N TRP A 33 10.42 1.74 14.40
CA TRP A 33 10.30 2.75 15.45
C TRP A 33 8.99 3.56 15.37
N ILE A 34 8.30 3.55 14.22
CA ILE A 34 6.98 4.20 14.07
C ILE A 34 5.92 3.44 14.87
N GLU A 35 6.06 2.13 15.09
CA GLU A 35 5.13 1.31 15.87
C GLU A 35 5.59 1.16 17.32
N THR A 36 6.87 0.84 17.52
CA THR A 36 7.40 0.39 18.82
C THR A 36 8.34 1.39 19.50
N GLY A 37 8.69 2.50 18.83
CA GLY A 37 9.66 3.46 19.33
C GLY A 37 9.10 4.55 20.23
N ASP A 38 9.96 5.16 21.04
CA ASP A 38 9.63 6.24 21.99
C ASP A 38 9.65 7.64 21.37
N ALA A 39 9.80 7.74 20.04
CA ALA A 39 9.77 9.02 19.35
C ALA A 39 8.39 9.71 19.54
N PRO A 40 8.34 11.05 19.63
CA PRO A 40 7.09 11.80 19.72
C PRO A 40 6.07 11.35 18.66
N ILE A 41 4.81 11.15 19.07
CA ILE A 41 3.70 10.69 18.21
C ILE A 41 3.58 11.54 16.95
N ARG A 42 3.71 12.87 17.07
CA ARG A 42 3.69 13.79 15.93
C ARG A 42 4.79 13.54 14.88
N TRP A 43 5.94 12.98 15.28
CA TRP A 43 7.01 12.61 14.36
C TRP A 43 6.68 11.29 13.68
N ARG A 44 6.27 10.28 14.46
CA ARG A 44 5.80 8.98 13.96
C ARG A 44 4.67 9.17 12.94
N ALA A 45 3.69 10.02 13.24
CA ALA A 45 2.59 10.40 12.35
C ALA A 45 3.03 11.11 11.07
N ALA A 46 4.05 11.97 11.14
CA ALA A 46 4.58 12.63 9.95
C ALA A 46 5.25 11.62 9.00
N ILE A 47 5.93 10.61 9.54
CA ILE A 47 6.58 9.58 8.74
C ILE A 47 5.55 8.60 8.17
N TYR A 48 4.64 8.10 9.01
CA TYR A 48 3.56 7.23 8.56
C TYR A 48 2.75 7.85 7.41
N LYS A 49 2.37 9.13 7.57
CA LYS A 49 1.68 9.88 6.53
C LYS A 49 2.47 9.91 5.21
N ALA A 50 3.75 10.28 5.27
CA ALA A 50 4.58 10.37 4.06
C ALA A 50 4.74 9.01 3.36
N LEU A 51 4.86 7.91 4.11
CA LEU A 51 4.91 6.55 3.56
C LEU A 51 3.58 6.19 2.87
N GLY A 52 2.45 6.47 3.52
CA GLY A 52 1.11 6.22 2.95
C GLY A 52 0.83 7.03 1.67
N GLU A 53 1.35 8.25 1.58
CA GLU A 53 1.20 9.13 0.41
C GLU A 53 2.11 8.76 -0.76
N THR A 54 3.21 8.03 -0.53
CA THR A 54 4.26 7.83 -1.55
C THR A 54 4.48 6.38 -1.98
N LEU A 55 4.37 5.40 -1.08
CA LEU A 55 4.81 4.02 -1.37
C LEU A 55 4.04 3.34 -2.49
N ARG A 56 2.76 3.67 -2.69
CA ARG A 56 1.93 3.14 -3.78
C ARG A 56 2.48 3.42 -5.17
N ARG A 57 3.42 4.36 -5.30
CA ARG A 57 4.10 4.66 -6.56
C ARG A 57 4.93 3.49 -7.08
N ALA A 58 5.42 2.62 -6.19
CA ALA A 58 6.35 1.55 -6.55
C ALA A 58 6.02 0.19 -5.93
N LEU A 59 5.04 0.13 -5.02
CA LEU A 59 4.63 -1.09 -4.34
C LEU A 59 3.11 -1.27 -4.41
N PRO A 60 2.63 -2.51 -4.58
CA PRO A 60 1.22 -2.83 -4.41
C PRO A 60 0.95 -2.87 -2.90
N ILE A 61 0.66 -1.71 -2.31
CA ILE A 61 0.46 -1.53 -0.88
C ILE A 61 -0.80 -0.72 -0.58
N PHE A 62 -1.53 -1.09 0.47
CA PHE A 62 -2.68 -0.34 0.95
C PHE A 62 -2.47 0.22 2.37
N GLY A 63 -3.25 1.22 2.73
CA GLY A 63 -3.25 1.88 4.03
C GLY A 63 -4.59 1.72 4.74
N TYR A 64 -4.75 2.44 5.86
CA TYR A 64 -5.96 2.33 6.68
C TYR A 64 -7.24 2.71 5.92
N ASP A 65 -7.18 3.76 5.10
CA ASP A 65 -8.38 4.25 4.43
C ASP A 65 -8.92 3.22 3.42
N ASP A 66 -8.06 2.47 2.73
CA ASP A 66 -8.51 1.37 1.84
C ASP A 66 -9.04 0.20 2.65
N LEU A 67 -8.37 -0.19 3.75
CA LEU A 67 -8.90 -1.24 4.63
C LEU A 67 -10.29 -0.88 5.15
N PHE A 68 -10.49 0.38 5.56
CA PHE A 68 -11.77 0.86 6.04
C PHE A 68 -12.84 0.83 4.94
N GLU A 69 -12.48 1.20 3.70
CA GLU A 69 -13.34 1.08 2.54
C GLU A 69 -13.73 -0.38 2.25
N ASP A 70 -12.78 -1.31 2.25
CA ASP A 70 -13.05 -2.73 2.00
C ASP A 70 -13.90 -3.35 3.11
N VAL A 71 -13.60 -3.04 4.39
CA VAL A 71 -14.44 -3.46 5.53
C VAL A 71 -15.84 -2.87 5.42
N SER A 72 -15.95 -1.61 5.01
CA SER A 72 -17.23 -0.94 4.81
C SER A 72 -18.06 -1.60 3.72
N MET A 73 -17.47 -1.92 2.58
CA MET A 73 -18.14 -2.66 1.51
C MET A 73 -18.55 -4.07 1.95
N TYR A 74 -17.69 -4.74 2.71
CA TYR A 74 -17.90 -6.13 3.13
C TYR A 74 -18.97 -6.28 4.22
N TYR A 75 -18.97 -5.40 5.23
CA TYR A 75 -19.84 -5.53 6.41
C TYR A 75 -20.99 -4.53 6.47
N TRP A 76 -20.86 -3.37 5.82
CA TRP A 76 -21.76 -2.23 6.04
C TRP A 76 -22.39 -1.72 4.73
N GLU A 77 -22.32 -2.49 3.64
CA GLU A 77 -22.80 -2.11 2.30
C GLU A 77 -22.24 -0.76 1.79
N GLY A 78 -21.03 -0.41 2.24
CA GLY A 78 -20.37 0.85 1.88
C GLY A 78 -20.69 2.02 2.81
N GLU A 79 -21.45 1.81 3.88
CA GLU A 79 -21.73 2.83 4.88
C GLU A 79 -20.52 3.10 5.79
N THR A 80 -20.36 4.36 6.19
CA THR A 80 -19.15 4.84 6.90
C THR A 80 -19.43 5.44 8.27
N ASP A 81 -20.70 5.55 8.65
CA ASP A 81 -21.14 5.97 9.99
C ASP A 81 -21.92 4.87 10.70
N ASP A 82 -21.89 4.89 12.03
CA ASP A 82 -22.47 3.82 12.86
C ASP A 82 -23.97 3.63 12.67
N GLU A 83 -24.71 4.69 12.38
CA GLU A 83 -26.17 4.60 12.27
C GLU A 83 -26.55 3.94 10.95
N SER A 84 -25.98 4.44 9.85
CA SER A 84 -26.21 3.87 8.52
C SER A 84 -25.68 2.43 8.45
N ALA A 85 -24.47 2.16 8.97
CA ALA A 85 -23.91 0.81 9.03
C ALA A 85 -24.79 -0.16 9.84
N ARG A 86 -25.32 0.29 10.99
CA ARG A 86 -26.24 -0.53 11.79
C ARG A 86 -27.52 -0.83 11.03
N GLN A 87 -28.08 0.15 10.33
CA GLN A 87 -29.28 -0.04 9.53
C GLN A 87 -29.04 -1.04 8.39
N SER A 88 -27.95 -0.90 7.63
CA SER A 88 -27.59 -1.85 6.55
C SER A 88 -27.45 -3.28 7.07
N MET A 89 -26.81 -3.45 8.24
CA MET A 89 -26.68 -4.76 8.87
C MET A 89 -28.03 -5.33 9.33
N ILE A 90 -28.93 -4.51 9.88
CA ILE A 90 -30.29 -4.93 10.25
C ILE A 90 -31.07 -5.36 9.00
N ASP A 91 -30.93 -4.63 7.90
CA ASP A 91 -31.63 -4.91 6.66
C ASP A 91 -31.13 -6.22 6.01
N MET A 92 -29.84 -6.54 6.16
CA MET A 92 -29.23 -7.76 5.61
C MET A 92 -29.43 -9.01 6.48
N TYR A 93 -29.23 -8.90 7.79
CA TYR A 93 -29.17 -10.03 8.72
C TYR A 93 -30.37 -10.13 9.67
N GLY A 94 -31.16 -9.06 9.78
CA GLY A 94 -32.27 -8.94 10.72
C GLY A 94 -31.85 -8.39 12.10
N PRO A 95 -32.78 -7.78 12.85
CA PRO A 95 -32.48 -7.08 14.10
C PRO A 95 -31.96 -7.99 15.22
N ASP A 96 -32.49 -9.22 15.30
CA ASP A 96 -32.13 -10.18 16.35
C ASP A 96 -30.69 -10.71 16.20
N GLU A 97 -30.18 -10.79 14.96
CA GLU A 97 -28.79 -11.20 14.71
C GLU A 97 -27.81 -10.09 15.10
N ILE A 98 -28.16 -8.82 14.85
CA ILE A 98 -27.28 -7.68 15.13
C ILE A 98 -27.23 -7.33 16.62
N GLU A 99 -28.36 -7.34 17.34
CA GLU A 99 -28.39 -7.06 18.79
C GLU A 99 -27.53 -8.05 19.62
N ASN A 100 -27.34 -9.27 19.12
CA ASN A 100 -26.58 -10.31 19.79
C ASN A 100 -25.15 -10.48 19.23
N SER A 101 -24.75 -9.67 18.25
CA SER A 101 -23.46 -9.80 17.59
C SER A 101 -22.38 -8.90 18.20
N GLU A 102 -21.14 -9.38 18.23
CA GLU A 102 -19.94 -8.55 18.49
C GLU A 102 -19.41 -7.93 17.18
N MET A 103 -20.30 -7.45 16.31
CA MET A 103 -19.89 -6.82 15.05
C MET A 103 -19.29 -5.45 15.30
N THR A 104 -18.11 -5.22 14.75
CA THR A 104 -17.42 -3.93 14.81
C THR A 104 -18.19 -2.89 14.00
N LEU A 105 -18.42 -1.71 14.59
CA LEU A 105 -18.98 -0.55 13.90
C LEU A 105 -17.86 0.37 13.37
N PRO A 106 -18.15 1.24 12.39
CA PRO A 106 -17.20 2.23 11.87
C PRO A 106 -16.44 3.01 12.93
N SER A 107 -17.12 3.52 13.96
CA SER A 107 -16.50 4.30 15.04
C SER A 107 -15.59 3.45 15.91
N THR A 108 -15.99 2.21 16.20
CA THR A 108 -15.21 1.25 17.00
C THR A 108 -13.91 0.87 16.27
N MET A 109 -13.96 0.69 14.95
CA MET A 109 -12.76 0.48 14.15
C MET A 109 -11.85 1.71 14.17
N ASN A 110 -12.40 2.90 13.92
CA ASN A 110 -11.64 4.15 13.94
C ASN A 110 -11.00 4.46 15.30
N ALA A 111 -11.67 4.13 16.40
CA ALA A 111 -11.17 4.35 17.75
C ALA A 111 -9.94 3.50 18.09
N ARG A 112 -9.73 2.35 17.41
CA ARG A 112 -8.55 1.50 17.59
C ARG A 112 -7.30 2.03 16.90
N ARG A 113 -7.42 3.03 16.01
CA ARG A 113 -6.27 3.60 15.31
C ARG A 113 -5.28 4.18 16.31
N PRO A 114 -4.03 3.68 16.33
CA PRO A 114 -2.95 4.34 17.03
C PRO A 114 -2.83 5.81 16.62
N GLU A 115 -2.52 6.70 17.56
CA GLU A 115 -2.44 8.14 17.29
C GLU A 115 -1.42 8.49 16.20
N TRP A 116 -0.39 7.66 16.00
CA TRP A 116 0.61 7.84 14.95
C TRP A 116 0.09 7.47 13.55
N MET A 117 -1.04 6.76 13.41
CA MET A 117 -1.69 6.53 12.11
C MET A 117 -2.58 7.69 11.67
N ILE A 118 -2.81 8.67 12.55
CA ILE A 118 -3.72 9.79 12.27
C ILE A 118 -2.92 10.92 11.61
N SER A 119 -3.15 11.14 10.32
CA SER A 119 -2.47 12.18 9.52
C SER A 119 -2.58 13.59 10.11
N ALA A 120 -3.67 13.90 10.82
CA ALA A 120 -3.86 15.19 11.50
C ALA A 120 -2.86 15.43 12.66
N ASN A 121 -2.32 14.35 13.24
CA ASN A 121 -1.32 14.44 14.31
C ASN A 121 0.10 14.71 13.78
N ALA A 122 0.31 14.63 12.45
CA ALA A 122 1.61 14.83 11.83
C ALA A 122 2.19 16.22 12.11
N ALA A 123 3.44 16.25 12.60
CA ALA A 123 4.20 17.49 12.70
C ALA A 123 4.50 18.06 11.32
N ARG A 124 4.44 19.40 11.20
CA ARG A 124 4.99 20.09 10.03
C ARG A 124 6.48 19.76 9.86
N PRO A 125 7.00 19.66 8.62
CA PRO A 125 8.41 19.33 8.38
C PRO A 125 9.37 20.20 9.19
N SER A 126 9.12 21.51 9.31
CA SER A 126 9.97 22.44 10.08
C SER A 126 10.10 22.13 11.58
N ARG A 127 9.23 21.28 12.15
CA ARG A 127 9.23 20.86 13.57
C ARG A 127 9.83 19.46 13.79
N LEU A 128 10.33 18.83 12.73
CA LEU A 128 11.03 17.56 12.81
C LEU A 128 12.53 17.78 13.07
N PRO A 129 13.22 16.82 13.70
CA PRO A 129 14.68 16.79 13.79
C PRO A 129 15.34 16.95 12.42
N ALA A 130 16.53 17.57 12.39
CA ALA A 130 17.23 17.87 11.15
C ALA A 130 17.39 16.65 10.24
N ARG A 131 17.77 15.50 10.79
CA ARG A 131 17.93 14.26 10.01
C ARG A 131 16.61 13.70 9.47
N LEU A 132 15.53 13.72 10.25
CA LEU A 132 14.20 13.31 9.76
C LEU A 132 13.71 14.21 8.64
N ARG A 133 13.92 15.53 8.74
CA ARG A 133 13.58 16.46 7.66
C ARG A 133 14.34 16.15 6.37
N GLN A 134 15.62 15.84 6.51
CA GLN A 134 16.46 15.48 5.37
C GLN A 134 15.97 14.19 4.72
N LEU A 135 15.75 13.12 5.49
CA LEU A 135 15.27 11.85 4.97
C LEU A 135 13.88 11.96 4.30
N LEU A 136 12.98 12.77 4.86
CA LEU A 136 11.70 13.07 4.23
C LEU A 136 11.86 13.84 2.92
N SER A 137 12.79 14.81 2.86
CA SER A 137 13.09 15.51 1.60
C SER A 137 13.61 14.52 0.56
N GLU A 138 14.56 13.66 0.93
CA GLU A 138 15.14 12.64 0.06
C GLU A 138 14.06 11.67 -0.48
N LEU A 139 13.10 11.27 0.38
CA LEU A 139 11.95 10.46 -0.02
C LEU A 139 11.07 11.18 -1.06
N HIS A 140 10.67 12.43 -0.80
CA HIS A 140 9.82 13.19 -1.72
C HIS A 140 10.54 13.50 -3.03
N ASP A 141 11.82 13.89 -2.98
CA ASP A 141 12.62 14.16 -4.18
C ASP A 141 12.74 12.90 -5.06
N ALA A 142 12.93 11.72 -4.44
CA ALA A 142 12.98 10.46 -5.17
C ALA A 142 11.61 10.02 -5.70
N HIS A 143 10.54 10.24 -4.94
CA HIS A 143 9.16 10.01 -5.37
C HIS A 143 8.81 10.87 -6.59
N ASP A 144 9.13 12.17 -6.54
CA ASP A 144 8.84 13.11 -7.62
C ASP A 144 9.65 12.79 -8.87
N ALA A 145 10.92 12.39 -8.72
CA ALA A 145 11.73 11.93 -9.84
C ALA A 145 11.13 10.68 -10.52
N LEU A 146 10.61 9.73 -9.73
CA LEU A 146 9.91 8.56 -10.27
C LEU A 146 8.59 8.96 -10.94
N ALA A 147 7.81 9.84 -10.32
CA ALA A 147 6.52 10.31 -10.85
C ALA A 147 6.64 11.11 -12.15
N GLN A 148 7.79 11.74 -12.42
CA GLN A 148 8.08 12.47 -13.65
C GLN A 148 8.49 11.56 -14.82
N SER A 149 8.69 10.27 -14.58
CA SER A 149 9.05 9.32 -15.64
C SER A 149 7.87 9.08 -16.59
N PRO A 150 8.06 9.08 -17.92
CA PRO A 150 6.99 8.77 -18.86
C PRO A 150 6.41 7.39 -18.61
N ARG A 151 5.07 7.27 -18.58
CA ARG A 151 4.38 6.03 -18.24
C ARG A 151 4.79 4.88 -19.13
N GLU A 152 4.94 5.11 -20.44
CA GLU A 152 5.29 4.07 -21.42
C GLU A 152 6.74 3.54 -21.26
N LEU A 153 7.55 4.19 -20.44
CA LEU A 153 8.97 3.87 -20.19
C LEU A 153 9.21 3.40 -18.75
N ASN A 154 8.18 3.45 -17.91
CA ASN A 154 8.34 3.36 -16.48
C ASN A 154 8.19 1.91 -16.03
N ALA A 155 9.29 1.36 -15.50
CA ALA A 155 9.34 0.02 -14.92
C ALA A 155 8.35 -0.20 -13.77
N TRP A 156 7.85 0.89 -13.17
CA TRP A 156 6.95 0.92 -12.02
C TRP A 156 5.55 1.43 -12.37
N ASP A 157 5.22 1.63 -13.66
CA ASP A 157 3.83 1.93 -14.03
C ASP A 157 3.01 0.65 -13.90
N TYR A 158 2.01 0.69 -13.02
CA TYR A 158 1.05 -0.39 -12.84
C TYR A 158 -0.25 -0.03 -13.58
N ASP A 159 -0.65 -0.91 -14.48
CA ASP A 159 -1.90 -0.85 -15.21
C ASP A 159 -2.55 -2.23 -15.19
N ILE A 160 -3.69 -2.34 -14.51
CA ILE A 160 -4.39 -3.62 -14.30
C ILE A 160 -4.89 -4.22 -15.60
N GLU A 161 -5.35 -3.39 -16.55
CA GLU A 161 -5.84 -3.86 -17.84
C GLU A 161 -4.67 -4.46 -18.64
N MET A 162 -3.51 -3.81 -18.59
CA MET A 162 -2.29 -4.32 -19.22
C MET A 162 -1.83 -5.63 -18.57
N VAL A 163 -1.94 -5.78 -17.24
CA VAL A 163 -1.60 -7.03 -16.56
C VAL A 163 -2.51 -8.18 -17.02
N PHE A 164 -3.81 -7.94 -17.15
CA PHE A 164 -4.78 -8.93 -17.66
C PHE A 164 -4.45 -9.38 -19.09
N GLU A 165 -4.02 -8.46 -19.96
CA GLU A 165 -3.61 -8.80 -21.33
C GLU A 165 -2.37 -9.71 -21.39
N TYR A 166 -1.43 -9.56 -20.45
CA TYR A 166 -0.14 -10.27 -20.49
C TYR A 166 -0.11 -11.56 -19.67
N VAL A 167 -0.98 -11.71 -18.67
CA VAL A 167 -0.92 -12.82 -17.71
C VAL A 167 -2.28 -13.52 -17.62
N PRO A 168 -2.51 -14.56 -18.45
CA PRO A 168 -3.78 -15.27 -18.46
C PRO A 168 -4.15 -15.86 -17.10
N GLY A 169 -5.39 -15.62 -16.65
CA GLY A 169 -5.94 -16.17 -15.41
C GLY A 169 -5.61 -15.33 -14.16
N ILE A 170 -4.87 -14.24 -14.30
CA ILE A 170 -4.57 -13.34 -13.18
C ILE A 170 -5.79 -12.52 -12.74
N GLU A 171 -6.84 -12.47 -13.56
CA GLU A 171 -8.13 -11.84 -13.25
C GLU A 171 -8.84 -12.49 -12.05
N GLU A 172 -8.48 -13.74 -11.73
CA GLU A 172 -9.03 -14.47 -10.58
C GLU A 172 -8.40 -14.01 -9.24
N CYS A 173 -7.22 -13.38 -9.27
CA CYS A 173 -6.52 -12.89 -8.09
C CYS A 173 -7.26 -11.70 -7.43
N ALA A 174 -7.03 -11.51 -6.14
CA ALA A 174 -7.55 -10.37 -5.41
C ALA A 174 -6.94 -9.05 -5.91
N THR A 175 -7.78 -8.05 -6.15
CA THR A 175 -7.36 -6.68 -6.47
C THR A 175 -6.81 -5.93 -5.27
N LEU A 176 -7.12 -6.39 -4.04
CA LEU A 176 -6.49 -5.90 -2.81
C LEU A 176 -4.97 -6.12 -2.91
N PRO A 177 -4.12 -5.12 -2.62
CA PRO A 177 -2.69 -5.32 -2.68
C PRO A 177 -2.16 -6.27 -1.58
N PRO A 178 -1.07 -7.03 -1.84
CA PRO A 178 -0.51 -7.97 -0.86
C PRO A 178 0.16 -7.28 0.34
N LEU A 179 0.61 -6.04 0.21
CA LEU A 179 1.28 -5.32 1.29
C LEU A 179 0.33 -4.36 1.99
N THR A 180 0.56 -4.13 3.28
CA THR A 180 -0.19 -3.13 4.05
C THR A 180 0.70 -2.28 4.96
N LEU A 181 0.29 -1.02 5.16
CA LEU A 181 0.77 -0.15 6.22
C LEU A 181 -0.11 -0.22 7.48
N VAL A 182 -1.16 -1.05 7.47
CA VAL A 182 -2.02 -1.24 8.63
C VAL A 182 -1.39 -2.27 9.57
N PRO A 183 -1.26 -1.97 10.87
CA PRO A 183 -0.65 -2.88 11.82
C PRO A 183 -1.58 -4.03 12.22
N PHE A 184 -1.08 -5.27 12.12
CA PHE A 184 -1.80 -6.48 12.50
C PHE A 184 -2.21 -6.49 13.97
N ASP A 185 -1.37 -5.98 14.87
CA ASP A 185 -1.66 -5.96 16.31
C ASP A 185 -2.98 -5.26 16.66
N GLN A 186 -3.45 -4.33 15.83
CA GLN A 186 -4.71 -3.62 16.04
C GLN A 186 -5.86 -4.11 15.14
N PHE A 187 -5.54 -4.60 13.94
CA PHE A 187 -6.52 -4.86 12.88
C PHE A 187 -6.44 -6.26 12.27
N ALA A 188 -5.84 -7.24 12.95
CA ALA A 188 -5.66 -8.60 12.43
C ALA A 188 -6.96 -9.22 11.91
N ARG A 189 -8.07 -9.08 12.65
CA ARG A 189 -9.37 -9.61 12.22
C ARG A 189 -9.81 -8.99 10.89
N GLU A 190 -9.81 -7.66 10.80
CA GLU A 190 -10.23 -6.96 9.59
C GLU A 190 -9.34 -7.32 8.39
N LEU A 191 -8.02 -7.40 8.62
CA LEU A 191 -7.05 -7.79 7.59
C LEU A 191 -7.25 -9.23 7.12
N ASP A 192 -7.52 -10.16 8.04
CA ASP A 192 -7.81 -11.56 7.70
C ASP A 192 -9.11 -11.69 6.90
N ASP A 193 -10.13 -10.90 7.26
CA ASP A 193 -11.44 -10.92 6.63
C ASP A 193 -11.37 -10.38 5.19
N VAL A 194 -10.79 -9.20 4.96
CA VAL A 194 -10.65 -8.64 3.60
C VAL A 194 -9.59 -9.35 2.76
N GLY A 195 -8.55 -9.90 3.41
CA GLY A 195 -7.46 -10.61 2.76
C GLY A 195 -7.79 -12.05 2.35
N ARG A 196 -8.93 -12.60 2.81
CA ARG A 196 -9.30 -14.02 2.60
C ARG A 196 -9.26 -14.45 1.15
N HIS A 197 -9.86 -13.66 0.26
CA HIS A 197 -9.87 -13.97 -1.18
C HIS A 197 -8.44 -14.00 -1.75
N GLY A 198 -7.58 -13.07 -1.34
CA GLY A 198 -6.18 -13.06 -1.78
C GLY A 198 -5.36 -14.21 -1.21
N MET A 199 -5.66 -14.68 0.00
CA MET A 199 -5.05 -15.88 0.57
C MET A 199 -5.47 -17.16 -0.16
N GLU A 200 -6.68 -17.21 -0.71
CA GLU A 200 -7.23 -18.36 -1.45
C GLU A 200 -6.82 -18.38 -2.93
N MET A 201 -6.92 -17.23 -3.61
CA MET A 201 -6.76 -17.10 -5.06
C MET A 201 -5.46 -16.38 -5.49
N GLY A 202 -4.67 -15.90 -4.53
CA GLY A 202 -3.50 -15.05 -4.77
C GLY A 202 -3.86 -13.57 -4.80
N PHE A 203 -2.85 -12.73 -4.56
CA PHE A 203 -2.95 -11.27 -4.60
C PHE A 203 -2.37 -10.71 -5.89
N MET A 204 -2.88 -9.58 -6.33
CA MET A 204 -2.29 -8.80 -7.42
C MET A 204 -0.97 -8.16 -6.95
N ASP A 205 0.15 -8.80 -7.27
CA ASP A 205 1.48 -8.53 -6.72
C ASP A 205 2.40 -7.72 -7.66
N PHE A 206 1.85 -7.17 -8.73
CA PHE A 206 2.60 -6.40 -9.72
C PHE A 206 2.94 -5.00 -9.20
N CYS A 207 4.21 -4.64 -9.18
CA CYS A 207 4.68 -3.27 -8.96
C CYS A 207 4.66 -2.44 -10.25
N GLY A 208 4.78 -3.10 -11.40
CA GLY A 208 4.73 -2.46 -12.71
C GLY A 208 4.97 -3.43 -13.85
N LEU A 209 4.55 -3.04 -15.05
CA LEU A 209 4.69 -3.83 -16.28
C LEU A 209 4.99 -2.89 -17.45
N CYS A 210 6.09 -3.13 -18.16
CA CYS A 210 6.55 -2.30 -19.26
C CYS A 210 6.69 -3.12 -20.55
N PRO A 211 5.81 -2.92 -21.55
CA PRO A 211 5.97 -3.47 -22.90
C PRO A 211 7.24 -2.97 -23.59
N LEU A 212 7.88 -3.82 -24.39
CA LEU A 212 9.13 -3.54 -25.12
C LEU A 212 8.94 -3.72 -26.63
N PRO A 213 8.28 -2.77 -27.33
CA PRO A 213 8.09 -2.84 -28.78
C PRO A 213 9.38 -2.77 -29.59
N ASP A 214 10.46 -2.21 -29.02
CA ASP A 214 11.76 -2.05 -29.63
C ASP A 214 12.88 -2.17 -28.58
N ALA A 215 14.12 -2.42 -29.02
CA ALA A 215 15.25 -2.67 -28.13
C ALA A 215 15.72 -1.43 -27.36
N ASP A 216 15.43 -0.23 -27.87
CA ASP A 216 15.88 1.03 -27.26
C ASP A 216 15.15 1.28 -25.93
N ARG A 217 13.97 0.66 -25.72
CA ARG A 217 13.21 0.71 -24.45
C ARG A 217 13.92 0.08 -23.26
N ILE A 218 14.92 -0.77 -23.48
CA ILE A 218 15.61 -1.47 -22.38
C ILE A 218 16.39 -0.46 -21.51
N ASP A 219 17.06 0.50 -22.14
CA ASP A 219 17.86 1.50 -21.40
C ASP A 219 16.97 2.43 -20.58
N ASP A 220 15.83 2.84 -21.15
CA ASP A 220 14.82 3.63 -20.46
C ASP A 220 14.22 2.86 -19.27
N TRP A 221 13.91 1.58 -19.45
CA TRP A 221 13.43 0.71 -18.38
C TRP A 221 14.45 0.59 -17.24
N PHE A 222 15.74 0.42 -17.53
CA PHE A 222 16.77 0.39 -16.48
C PHE A 222 16.95 1.75 -15.78
N ALA A 223 16.75 2.85 -16.49
CA ALA A 223 16.79 4.19 -15.91
C ALA A 223 15.65 4.40 -14.89
N THR A 224 14.43 3.96 -15.22
CA THR A 224 13.27 4.06 -14.33
C THR A 224 13.31 3.02 -13.21
N LEU A 225 13.82 1.81 -13.46
CA LEU A 225 14.15 0.83 -12.41
C LEU A 225 15.07 1.44 -11.36
N ARG A 226 16.15 2.12 -11.80
CA ARG A 226 17.09 2.80 -10.90
C ARG A 226 16.41 3.91 -10.09
N ALA A 227 15.50 4.66 -10.69
CA ALA A 227 14.76 5.70 -10.00
C ALA A 227 13.89 5.12 -8.88
N GLY A 228 13.11 4.06 -9.15
CA GLY A 228 12.31 3.42 -8.11
C GLY A 228 13.12 2.69 -7.06
N ALA A 229 14.25 2.07 -7.42
CA ALA A 229 15.17 1.51 -6.43
C ALA A 229 15.71 2.58 -5.46
N ARG A 230 16.00 3.79 -5.94
CA ARG A 230 16.40 4.93 -5.09
C ARG A 230 15.26 5.42 -4.21
N PHE A 231 14.05 5.47 -4.73
CA PHE A 231 12.85 5.81 -3.97
C PHE A 231 12.63 4.81 -2.82
N LEU A 232 12.63 3.51 -3.11
CA LEU A 232 12.48 2.47 -2.10
C LEU A 232 13.63 2.47 -1.07
N ALA A 233 14.87 2.74 -1.50
CA ALA A 233 15.99 2.90 -0.59
C ALA A 233 15.82 4.11 0.35
N SER A 234 15.22 5.21 -0.14
CA SER A 234 14.94 6.40 0.68
C SER A 234 13.85 6.11 1.71
N ALA A 235 12.81 5.38 1.34
CA ALA A 235 11.79 4.89 2.28
C ALA A 235 12.39 3.96 3.34
N GLN A 236 13.24 3.01 2.93
CA GLN A 236 13.93 2.12 3.86
C GLN A 236 14.84 2.89 4.82
N ALA A 237 15.59 3.88 4.34
CA ALA A 237 16.44 4.71 5.18
C ALA A 237 15.64 5.49 6.25
N LEU A 238 14.42 5.91 5.91
CA LEU A 238 13.51 6.57 6.83
C LEU A 238 12.99 5.62 7.92
N LEU A 239 12.66 4.38 7.56
CA LEU A 239 12.24 3.34 8.49
C LEU A 239 13.37 2.85 9.41
N GLN A 240 14.61 2.82 8.91
CA GLN A 240 15.78 2.39 9.69
C GLN A 240 16.33 3.48 10.62
N PHE A 241 15.95 4.73 10.43
CA PHE A 241 16.40 5.84 11.28
C PHE A 241 15.56 5.94 12.55
N ASP A 242 15.95 5.25 13.62
CA ASP A 242 15.33 5.40 14.94
C ASP A 242 15.77 6.73 15.61
N PRO A 243 14.88 7.73 15.77
CA PRO A 243 15.24 9.03 16.33
C PRO A 243 15.60 8.98 17.82
N ALA A 244 15.28 7.89 18.53
CA ALA A 244 15.57 7.70 19.95
C ALA A 244 16.95 7.08 20.17
N ARG A 245 17.50 6.37 19.18
CA ARG A 245 18.84 5.78 19.22
C ARG A 245 19.84 6.74 18.56
N LYS A 246 20.73 7.31 19.36
CA LYS A 246 21.83 8.17 18.87
C LYS A 246 22.91 7.35 18.17
#